data_AF-A0A550GPK5-F1
#
_entry.id   AF-A0A550GPK5-F1
#
_cell.length_a   1.000
_cell.length_b   1.000
_cell.length_c   1.000
_cell.angle_alpha   90.00
_cell.angle_beta   90.00
_cell.angle_gamma   90.00
#
_symmetry.space_group_name_H-M   'P 1'
#
loop_
_entity.id
_entity.type
_entity.pdbx_description
1 polymer ?
#
loop_
_entity_poly.entity_id
_entity_poly.type
_entity_poly.pdbx_seq_one_letter_code
_entity_poly.pdbx_strand_id
1 'polypeptide(L)'
;MSGINRKKPESREELITIILDAGKKELDDKKFKKAKSLKPTISGTAKILDIHRDTLYTWLREFDVDFKELFTDINISSKIKSVAENGRAYLIGEALLGAGNELAHVDLLIGDKDGPVGKAFANGFSNLSAGHTPLLAVIRPNLPPKPHTLLVPKVTVKNMKDAGKIFGPAQAAVAKAVADSVEEGIIPKDKVDEWVIVCSVFIHPQANDYHRIFQNNYSATKLALTRAMKKYPSLEKMLYDKDRAKHPIMGFKVPRLWRPPYLQ
;
A
#
# COMPACT_ATOMS: atom_id res chain seq x y z
N MET A 1 -39.16 9.72 -33.35
CA MET A 1 -39.13 10.69 -32.24
C MET A 1 -39.63 9.98 -30.98
N SER A 2 -38.74 9.69 -30.03
CA SER A 2 -39.13 9.33 -28.66
C SER A 2 -37.86 9.29 -27.81
N GLY A 3 -37.50 10.44 -27.24
CA GLY A 3 -36.46 10.52 -26.22
C GLY A 3 -37.02 11.41 -25.12
N ILE A 4 -37.44 10.79 -24.03
CA ILE A 4 -37.77 11.51 -22.80
C ILE A 4 -36.46 12.21 -22.41
N ASN A 5 -36.45 13.53 -22.51
CA ASN A 5 -35.23 14.32 -22.44
C ASN A 5 -34.84 14.45 -20.97
N ARG A 6 -34.10 13.46 -20.45
CA ARG A 6 -33.50 13.57 -19.13
C ARG A 6 -32.60 14.82 -19.12
N LYS A 7 -32.84 15.71 -18.16
CA LYS A 7 -32.13 17.00 -18.04
C LYS A 7 -30.62 16.72 -18.05
N LYS A 8 -29.87 17.46 -18.88
CA LYS A 8 -28.41 17.42 -18.91
C LYS A 8 -27.87 17.78 -17.51
N PRO A 9 -26.89 17.04 -16.98
CA PRO A 9 -26.26 17.39 -15.70
C PRO A 9 -25.68 18.81 -15.74
N GLU A 10 -25.75 19.51 -14.62
CA GLU A 10 -25.28 20.89 -14.49
C GLU A 10 -23.80 20.96 -14.05
N SER A 11 -23.29 19.89 -13.43
CA SER A 11 -21.89 19.80 -13.01
C SER A 11 -21.23 18.45 -13.30
N ARG A 12 -19.89 18.44 -13.23
CA ARG A 12 -19.08 17.23 -13.37
C ARG A 12 -19.40 16.22 -12.26
N GLU A 13 -19.56 16.69 -11.03
CA GLU A 13 -19.88 15.84 -9.86
C GLU A 13 -21.26 15.19 -10.01
N GLU A 14 -22.23 15.94 -10.51
CA GLU A 14 -23.58 15.44 -10.78
C GLU A 14 -23.55 14.35 -11.87
N LEU A 15 -22.83 14.60 -12.98
CA LEU A 15 -22.65 13.62 -14.04
C LEU A 15 -22.01 12.33 -13.51
N ILE A 16 -20.92 12.45 -12.73
CA ILE A 16 -20.25 11.29 -12.13
C ILE A 16 -21.23 10.50 -11.28
N THR A 17 -21.96 11.17 -10.38
CA THR A 17 -22.92 10.50 -9.48
C THR A 17 -23.99 9.72 -10.26
N ILE A 18 -24.58 10.35 -11.27
CA ILE A 18 -25.61 9.74 -12.12
C ILE A 18 -25.05 8.53 -12.89
N ILE A 19 -23.83 8.63 -13.42
CA ILE A 19 -23.16 7.52 -14.12
C ILE A 19 -22.88 6.37 -13.16
N LEU A 20 -22.36 6.65 -11.96
CA LEU A 20 -22.03 5.61 -10.99
C LEU A 20 -23.26 4.83 -10.54
N ASP A 21 -24.38 5.52 -10.30
CA ASP A 21 -25.63 4.86 -9.87
C ASP A 21 -26.26 4.03 -10.99
N ALA A 22 -26.23 4.53 -12.23
CA ALA A 22 -26.69 3.76 -13.37
C ALA A 22 -25.78 2.55 -13.66
N GLY A 23 -24.46 2.72 -13.54
CA GLY A 23 -23.51 1.63 -13.72
C GLY A 23 -23.64 0.54 -12.66
N LYS A 24 -23.96 0.88 -11.40
CA LYS A 24 -24.29 -0.09 -10.34
C LYS A 24 -25.54 -0.90 -10.67
N LYS A 25 -26.61 -0.23 -11.13
CA LYS A 25 -27.84 -0.91 -11.57
C LYS A 25 -27.56 -1.86 -12.74
N GLU A 26 -26.68 -1.48 -13.67
CA GLU A 26 -26.27 -2.35 -14.79
C GLU A 26 -25.55 -3.61 -14.30
N LEU A 27 -24.71 -3.47 -13.29
CA LEU A 27 -23.99 -4.59 -12.68
C LEU A 27 -24.94 -5.57 -12.02
N ASP A 28 -25.93 -5.07 -11.28
CA ASP A 28 -26.88 -5.94 -10.58
C ASP A 28 -27.81 -6.66 -11.57
N ASP A 29 -28.24 -5.98 -12.64
CA ASP A 29 -28.96 -6.62 -13.75
C ASP A 29 -28.12 -7.71 -14.44
N LYS A 30 -26.83 -7.45 -14.67
CA LYS A 30 -25.90 -8.42 -15.27
C LYS A 30 -25.64 -9.62 -14.37
N LYS A 31 -25.57 -9.43 -13.05
CA LYS A 31 -25.46 -10.52 -12.06
C LYS A 31 -26.72 -11.38 -12.07
N PHE A 32 -27.90 -10.76 -12.03
CA PHE A 32 -29.18 -11.47 -12.06
C PHE A 32 -29.31 -12.34 -13.33
N LYS A 33 -28.86 -11.81 -14.47
CA LYS A 33 -28.87 -12.50 -15.77
C LYS A 33 -27.69 -13.44 -16.01
N LYS A 34 -26.80 -13.65 -15.03
CA LYS A 34 -25.58 -14.48 -15.14
C LYS A 34 -24.73 -14.16 -16.38
N ALA A 35 -24.56 -12.87 -16.68
CA ALA A 35 -23.85 -12.43 -17.87
C ALA A 35 -22.35 -12.78 -17.84
N LYS A 36 -21.76 -13.06 -19.01
CA LYS A 36 -20.34 -13.43 -19.18
C LYS A 36 -19.35 -12.32 -18.77
N SER A 37 -19.78 -11.06 -18.79
CA SER A 37 -18.98 -9.91 -18.36
C SER A 37 -19.75 -9.07 -17.35
N LEU A 38 -19.13 -8.85 -16.19
CA LEU A 38 -19.66 -8.04 -15.08
C LEU A 38 -19.04 -6.63 -15.07
N LYS A 39 -18.64 -6.10 -16.22
CA LYS A 39 -18.20 -4.69 -16.31
C LYS A 39 -19.36 -3.85 -16.86
N PRO A 40 -19.64 -2.65 -16.29
CA PRO A 40 -20.58 -1.71 -16.89
C PRO A 40 -20.10 -1.29 -18.27
N THR A 41 -21.03 -0.93 -19.13
CA THR A 41 -20.74 -0.50 -20.50
C THR A 41 -21.45 0.82 -20.75
N ILE A 42 -20.84 1.71 -21.55
CA ILE A 42 -21.48 2.99 -21.91
C ILE A 42 -22.89 2.76 -22.48
N SER A 43 -23.06 1.74 -23.33
CA SER A 43 -24.37 1.38 -23.89
C SER A 43 -25.37 0.91 -22.82
N GLY A 44 -24.95 0.03 -21.91
CA GLY A 44 -25.83 -0.47 -20.85
C GLY A 44 -26.18 0.61 -19.81
N THR A 45 -25.22 1.46 -19.46
CA THR A 45 -25.42 2.59 -18.54
C THR A 45 -26.33 3.64 -19.18
N ALA A 46 -26.15 3.96 -20.47
CA ALA A 46 -27.05 4.86 -21.20
C ALA A 46 -28.48 4.32 -21.26
N LYS A 47 -28.64 2.99 -21.45
CA LYS A 47 -29.97 2.34 -21.42
C LYS A 47 -30.67 2.50 -20.07
N ILE A 48 -29.94 2.38 -18.97
CA ILE A 48 -30.50 2.59 -17.60
C ILE A 48 -30.82 4.05 -17.36
N LEU A 49 -30.04 4.95 -17.97
CA LEU A 49 -30.29 6.38 -17.90
C LEU A 49 -31.47 6.86 -18.77
N ASP A 50 -32.02 5.97 -19.60
CA ASP A 50 -33.03 6.27 -20.63
C ASP A 50 -32.57 7.37 -21.60
N ILE A 51 -31.30 7.32 -22.01
CA ILE A 51 -30.70 8.24 -22.98
C ILE A 51 -30.03 7.47 -24.12
N HIS A 52 -29.81 8.15 -25.24
CA HIS A 52 -29.00 7.57 -26.31
C HIS A 52 -27.53 7.46 -25.89
N ARG A 53 -26.82 6.42 -26.33
CA ARG A 53 -25.40 6.22 -25.99
C ARG A 53 -24.53 7.42 -26.39
N ASP A 54 -24.86 8.06 -27.52
CA ASP A 54 -24.10 9.19 -28.04
C ASP A 54 -24.29 10.43 -27.17
N THR A 55 -25.46 10.59 -26.54
CA THR A 55 -25.69 11.63 -25.53
C THR A 55 -24.77 11.46 -24.33
N LEU A 56 -24.60 10.22 -23.86
CA LEU A 56 -23.67 9.91 -22.77
C LEU A 56 -22.21 10.17 -23.19
N TYR A 57 -21.82 9.82 -24.43
CA TYR A 57 -20.49 10.16 -24.96
C TYR A 57 -20.24 11.67 -25.00
N THR A 58 -21.24 12.45 -25.42
CA THR A 58 -21.16 13.91 -25.43
C THR A 58 -20.93 14.45 -24.02
N TRP A 59 -21.71 14.00 -23.04
CA TRP A 59 -21.55 14.46 -21.65
C TRP A 59 -20.18 14.09 -21.07
N LEU A 60 -19.71 12.85 -21.27
CA LEU A 60 -18.39 12.42 -20.80
C LEU A 60 -17.27 13.30 -21.36
N ARG A 61 -17.37 13.71 -22.64
CA ARG A 61 -16.39 14.59 -23.28
C ARG A 61 -16.48 16.03 -22.76
N GLU A 62 -17.70 16.57 -22.63
CA GLU A 62 -17.90 17.96 -22.20
C GLU A 62 -17.44 18.20 -20.76
N PHE A 63 -17.62 17.22 -19.86
CA PHE A 63 -17.26 17.32 -18.45
C PHE A 63 -15.90 16.72 -18.11
N ASP A 64 -15.13 16.29 -19.12
CA ASP A 64 -13.81 15.66 -18.98
C ASP A 64 -13.80 14.50 -17.97
N VAL A 65 -14.60 13.47 -18.27
CA VAL A 65 -14.78 12.28 -17.44
C VAL A 65 -14.44 11.03 -18.23
N ASP A 66 -13.45 10.26 -17.77
CA ASP A 66 -13.17 8.92 -18.32
C ASP A 66 -14.06 7.86 -17.66
N PHE A 67 -14.98 7.31 -18.46
CA PHE A 67 -15.90 6.26 -18.02
C PHE A 67 -15.18 5.02 -17.46
N LYS A 68 -14.02 4.64 -18.00
CA LYS A 68 -13.28 3.45 -17.54
C LYS A 68 -12.66 3.69 -16.16
N GLU A 69 -12.16 4.88 -15.90
CA GLU A 69 -11.54 5.22 -14.61
C GLU A 69 -12.56 5.17 -13.47
N LEU A 70 -13.76 5.72 -13.70
CA LEU A 70 -14.86 5.72 -12.72
C LEU A 70 -15.18 4.34 -12.13
N PHE A 71 -15.21 3.31 -12.97
CA PHE A 71 -15.52 1.94 -12.55
C PHE A 71 -14.29 1.09 -12.24
N THR A 72 -13.09 1.60 -12.53
CA THR A 72 -11.84 1.02 -12.03
C THR A 72 -11.72 1.32 -10.54
N ASP A 73 -11.98 2.56 -10.13
CA ASP A 73 -11.96 2.97 -8.72
C ASP A 73 -13.09 2.36 -7.90
N ILE A 74 -14.28 2.12 -8.48
CA ILE A 74 -15.34 1.36 -7.80
C ILE A 74 -14.96 -0.10 -7.65
N ASN A 75 -14.37 -0.75 -8.66
CA ASN A 75 -13.88 -2.11 -8.49
C ASN A 75 -12.77 -2.17 -7.44
N ILE A 76 -11.91 -1.15 -7.37
CA ILE A 76 -10.88 -1.05 -6.33
C ILE A 76 -11.53 -0.80 -4.97
N SER A 77 -12.45 0.15 -4.82
CA SER A 77 -13.15 0.49 -3.58
C SER A 77 -14.05 -0.65 -3.08
N SER A 78 -14.76 -1.35 -3.97
CA SER A 78 -15.58 -2.51 -3.63
C SER A 78 -14.73 -3.76 -3.36
N LYS A 79 -13.58 -3.92 -4.00
CA LYS A 79 -12.59 -4.97 -3.68
C LYS A 79 -11.82 -4.65 -2.41
N ILE A 80 -11.62 -3.36 -2.08
CA ILE A 80 -11.08 -2.90 -0.80
C ILE A 80 -12.13 -3.11 0.29
N LYS A 81 -13.39 -2.76 0.07
CA LYS A 81 -14.51 -3.01 1.00
C LYS A 81 -14.76 -4.50 1.20
N SER A 82 -14.79 -5.32 0.15
CA SER A 82 -15.00 -6.78 0.31
C SER A 82 -13.80 -7.49 0.93
N VAL A 83 -12.58 -6.97 0.74
CA VAL A 83 -11.41 -7.42 1.50
C VAL A 83 -11.46 -6.91 2.96
N ALA A 84 -11.97 -5.70 3.19
CA ALA A 84 -12.11 -5.11 4.53
C ALA A 84 -13.26 -5.73 5.34
N GLU A 85 -14.30 -6.26 4.69
CA GLU A 85 -15.49 -6.83 5.33
C GLU A 85 -15.34 -8.32 5.69
N ASN A 86 -14.31 -9.02 5.22
CA ASN A 86 -14.10 -10.45 5.58
C ASN A 86 -12.64 -10.95 5.58
N GLY A 87 -11.64 -10.08 5.35
CA GLY A 87 -10.24 -10.48 5.35
C GLY A 87 -9.46 -9.81 6.47
N ARG A 88 -8.86 -10.62 7.37
CA ARG A 88 -7.82 -10.10 8.27
C ARG A 88 -6.71 -9.43 7.45
N ALA A 89 -6.36 -8.20 7.79
CA ALA A 89 -5.28 -7.46 7.17
C ALA A 89 -3.94 -8.18 7.39
N TYR A 90 -3.25 -8.45 6.28
CA TYR A 90 -1.89 -8.96 6.23
C TYR A 90 -1.21 -8.33 5.01
N LEU A 91 -0.46 -7.27 5.23
CA LEU A 91 0.18 -6.50 4.17
C LEU A 91 1.69 -6.44 4.41
N ILE A 92 2.45 -6.49 3.31
CA ILE A 92 3.91 -6.51 3.32
C ILE A 92 4.41 -5.29 2.55
N GLY A 93 5.38 -4.59 3.12
CA GLY A 93 6.04 -3.45 2.48
C GLY A 93 7.55 -3.58 2.56
N GLU A 94 8.23 -3.19 1.49
CA GLU A 94 9.69 -3.07 1.44
C GLU A 94 10.06 -1.73 0.79
N ALA A 95 11.12 -1.12 1.31
CA ALA A 95 11.81 -0.03 0.65
C ALA A 95 13.28 0.09 1.06
N LEU A 96 14.10 0.45 0.08
CA LEU A 96 15.52 0.80 0.23
C LEU A 96 15.76 2.22 -0.26
N LEU A 97 16.22 3.10 0.63
CA LEU A 97 16.47 4.52 0.36
C LEU A 97 17.83 4.96 0.89
N GLY A 98 18.40 5.99 0.25
CA GLY A 98 19.70 6.55 0.60
C GLY A 98 20.84 5.88 -0.16
N ALA A 99 22.06 6.15 0.30
CA ALA A 99 23.31 5.62 -0.27
C ALA A 99 24.43 5.63 0.78
N GLY A 100 25.47 4.84 0.54
CA GLY A 100 26.60 4.70 1.46
C GLY A 100 26.22 3.95 2.74
N ASN A 101 26.89 4.27 3.85
CA ASN A 101 26.69 3.59 5.12
C ASN A 101 25.33 3.91 5.77
N GLU A 102 24.75 5.06 5.46
CA GLU A 102 23.46 5.50 6.01
C GLU A 102 22.25 5.00 5.21
N LEU A 103 22.46 4.15 4.20
CA LEU A 103 21.40 3.45 3.48
C LEU A 103 20.42 2.81 4.47
N ALA A 104 19.14 3.11 4.31
CA ALA A 104 18.07 2.44 5.05
C ALA A 104 17.43 1.37 4.17
N HIS A 105 17.28 0.17 4.71
CA HIS A 105 16.50 -0.90 4.09
C HIS A 105 15.47 -1.41 5.11
N VAL A 106 14.20 -1.13 4.82
CA VAL A 106 13.05 -1.40 5.69
C VAL A 106 12.23 -2.52 5.08
N ASP A 107 11.99 -3.57 5.87
CA ASP A 107 11.00 -4.60 5.58
C ASP A 107 9.94 -4.53 6.68
N LEU A 108 8.66 -4.48 6.34
CA LEU A 108 7.60 -4.40 7.34
C LEU A 108 6.38 -5.26 7.02
N LEU A 109 5.71 -5.66 8.10
CA LEU A 109 4.38 -6.25 8.12
C LEU A 109 3.43 -5.28 8.80
N ILE A 110 2.24 -5.08 8.25
CA ILE A 110 1.14 -4.35 8.89
C ILE A 110 -0.15 -5.19 8.79
N GLY A 111 -0.89 -5.28 9.89
CA GLY A 111 -2.10 -6.10 9.93
C GLY A 111 -2.76 -6.16 11.30
N ASP A 112 -3.78 -7.00 11.44
CA ASP A 112 -4.59 -7.07 12.66
C ASP A 112 -3.83 -7.61 13.88
N LYS A 113 -4.14 -7.04 15.04
CA LYS A 113 -3.70 -7.52 16.37
C LYS A 113 -4.16 -8.94 16.66
N ASP A 114 -5.36 -9.30 16.25
CA ASP A 114 -5.90 -10.66 16.43
C ASP A 114 -5.50 -11.62 15.29
N GLY A 115 -4.57 -11.18 14.43
CA GLY A 115 -4.06 -11.92 13.29
C GLY A 115 -2.63 -12.44 13.46
N PRO A 116 -2.05 -13.02 12.38
CA PRO A 116 -0.67 -13.47 12.38
C PRO A 116 0.35 -12.37 12.68
N VAL A 117 0.07 -11.12 12.25
CA VAL A 117 0.96 -9.97 12.51
C VAL A 117 0.98 -9.64 14.00
N GLY A 118 -0.18 -9.64 14.67
CA GLY A 118 -0.25 -9.48 16.13
C GLY A 118 0.44 -10.59 16.92
N LYS A 119 0.32 -11.85 16.47
CA LYS A 119 1.09 -12.97 17.05
C LYS A 119 2.60 -12.76 16.90
N ALA A 120 3.05 -12.37 15.70
CA ALA A 120 4.46 -12.08 15.46
C ALA A 120 4.96 -10.88 16.29
N PHE A 121 4.13 -9.85 16.45
CA PHE A 121 4.41 -8.70 17.30
C PHE A 121 4.59 -9.13 18.76
N ALA A 122 3.63 -9.87 19.32
CA ALA A 122 3.68 -10.33 20.71
C ALA A 122 4.90 -11.22 20.96
N ASN A 123 5.15 -12.19 20.08
CA ASN A 123 6.29 -13.10 20.19
C ASN A 123 7.63 -12.37 20.02
N GLY A 124 7.74 -11.43 19.09
CA GLY A 124 8.96 -10.65 18.90
C GLY A 124 9.23 -9.70 20.07
N PHE A 125 8.18 -9.17 20.69
CA PHE A 125 8.32 -8.32 21.86
C PHE A 125 8.78 -9.09 23.11
N SER A 126 8.32 -10.34 23.29
CA SER A 126 8.64 -11.16 24.46
C SER A 126 9.89 -12.04 24.33
N ASN A 127 10.29 -12.41 23.11
CA ASN A 127 11.45 -13.27 22.87
C ASN A 127 12.66 -12.45 22.40
N LEU A 128 13.60 -12.24 23.32
CA LEU A 128 14.80 -11.45 23.06
C LEU A 128 15.99 -12.34 22.67
N SER A 129 16.73 -11.91 21.66
CA SER A 129 17.98 -12.55 21.23
C SER A 129 19.15 -11.58 21.34
N ALA A 130 20.31 -12.08 21.73
CA ALA A 130 21.52 -11.27 21.88
C ALA A 130 21.82 -10.49 20.58
N GLY A 131 21.90 -9.16 20.70
CA GLY A 131 22.19 -8.26 19.59
C GLY A 131 21.02 -7.97 18.63
N HIS A 132 19.83 -8.56 18.84
CA HIS A 132 18.65 -8.34 18.00
C HIS A 132 17.40 -8.01 18.82
N THR A 133 17.58 -7.30 19.94
CA THR A 133 16.51 -6.90 20.85
C THR A 133 15.48 -6.01 20.14
N PRO A 134 14.23 -6.48 19.97
CA PRO A 134 13.15 -5.66 19.44
C PRO A 134 12.69 -4.63 20.46
N LEU A 135 12.10 -3.53 19.99
CA LEU A 135 11.62 -2.46 20.86
C LEU A 135 10.41 -1.75 20.25
N LEU A 136 9.62 -1.09 21.09
CA LEU A 136 8.54 -0.23 20.59
C LEU A 136 9.13 1.03 19.95
N ALA A 137 8.69 1.34 18.75
CA ALA A 137 8.97 2.63 18.14
C ALA A 137 8.28 3.74 18.94
N VAL A 138 8.98 4.83 19.21
CA VAL A 138 8.41 6.01 19.89
C VAL A 138 8.90 7.28 19.20
N ILE A 139 8.03 8.28 19.09
CA ILE A 139 8.39 9.61 18.57
C ILE A 139 9.30 10.31 19.58
N ARG A 140 8.93 10.17 20.85
CA ARG A 140 9.70 10.53 22.05
C ARG A 140 9.27 9.58 23.17
N PRO A 141 10.03 9.49 24.28
CA PRO A 141 9.60 8.73 25.45
C PRO A 141 8.16 9.07 25.86
N ASN A 142 7.38 8.02 26.15
CA ASN A 142 5.95 8.09 26.49
C ASN A 142 5.03 8.58 25.35
N LEU A 143 5.48 8.54 24.09
CA LEU A 143 4.65 8.86 22.93
C LEU A 143 4.91 7.88 21.77
N PRO A 144 4.37 6.64 21.85
CA PRO A 144 4.37 5.71 20.71
C PRO A 144 3.42 6.20 19.61
N PRO A 145 3.71 5.91 18.33
CA PRO A 145 2.74 6.10 17.27
C PRO A 145 1.63 5.07 17.40
N LYS A 146 0.48 5.37 16.80
CA LYS A 146 -0.54 4.37 16.47
C LYS A 146 -0.60 4.23 14.94
N PRO A 147 -0.67 3.02 14.36
CA PRO A 147 -0.60 1.71 15.01
C PRO A 147 0.71 1.47 15.77
N HIS A 148 0.63 0.69 16.86
CA HIS A 148 1.83 0.33 17.63
C HIS A 148 2.80 -0.43 16.74
N THR A 149 4.07 -0.06 16.82
CA THR A 149 5.10 -0.54 15.90
C THR A 149 6.26 -1.16 16.67
N LEU A 150 6.57 -2.42 16.37
CA LEU A 150 7.74 -3.13 16.87
C LEU A 150 8.90 -2.93 15.89
N LEU A 151 9.99 -2.32 16.34
CA LEU A 151 11.21 -2.11 15.57
C LEU A 151 12.19 -3.26 15.84
N VAL A 152 12.67 -3.91 14.77
CA VAL A 152 13.57 -5.08 14.83
C VAL A 152 14.87 -4.81 14.08
N PRO A 153 16.03 -4.76 14.75
CA PRO A 153 17.33 -4.57 14.09
C PRO A 153 17.72 -5.78 13.22
N LYS A 154 18.01 -5.57 11.92
CA LYS A 154 18.52 -6.62 11.02
C LYS A 154 19.98 -6.97 11.25
N VAL A 155 20.77 -5.99 11.71
CA VAL A 155 22.20 -6.15 11.95
C VAL A 155 22.43 -6.28 13.44
N THR A 156 23.29 -7.23 13.83
CA THR A 156 23.63 -7.49 15.24
C THR A 156 24.18 -6.24 15.91
N VAL A 157 23.49 -5.76 16.95
CA VAL A 157 23.91 -4.65 17.80
C VAL A 157 25.00 -5.16 18.75
N LYS A 158 26.25 -4.70 18.55
CA LYS A 158 27.41 -5.18 19.31
C LYS A 158 27.84 -4.28 20.46
N ASN A 159 27.51 -3.00 20.41
CA ASN A 159 27.98 -1.99 21.37
C ASN A 159 26.97 -0.84 21.51
N MET A 160 27.21 0.05 22.47
CA MET A 160 26.35 1.20 22.74
C MET A 160 26.26 2.21 21.59
N LYS A 161 27.28 2.29 20.72
CA LYS A 161 27.23 3.16 19.54
C LYS A 161 26.26 2.61 18.50
N ASP A 162 26.26 1.30 18.27
CA ASP A 162 25.30 0.63 17.39
C ASP A 162 23.89 0.69 17.96
N ALA A 163 23.76 0.51 19.28
CA ALA A 163 22.51 0.72 20.00
C ALA A 163 21.98 2.14 19.77
N GLY A 164 22.82 3.17 19.96
CA GLY A 164 22.43 4.57 19.80
C GLY A 164 21.87 4.93 18.41
N LYS A 165 22.32 4.26 17.34
CA LYS A 165 21.77 4.46 15.99
C LYS A 165 20.34 3.92 15.87
N ILE A 166 20.07 2.77 16.49
CA ILE A 166 18.77 2.11 16.49
C ILE A 166 17.80 2.84 17.43
N PHE A 167 18.18 3.03 18.71
CA PHE A 167 17.36 3.65 19.76
C PHE A 167 17.26 5.19 19.65
N GLY A 168 17.97 5.80 18.71
CA GLY A 168 17.92 7.24 18.48
C GLY A 168 17.25 7.55 17.14
N PRO A 169 18.04 7.86 16.09
CA PRO A 169 17.51 8.37 14.83
C PRO A 169 16.59 7.37 14.12
N ALA A 170 16.89 6.06 14.12
CA ALA A 170 16.05 5.10 13.42
C ALA A 170 14.70 4.87 14.13
N GLN A 171 14.68 4.71 15.45
CA GLN A 171 13.44 4.57 16.23
C GLN A 171 12.51 5.76 16.03
N ALA A 172 13.04 6.98 16.18
CA ALA A 172 12.27 8.21 15.99
C ALA A 172 11.77 8.36 14.54
N ALA A 173 12.60 8.01 13.56
CA ALA A 173 12.24 8.07 12.15
C ALA A 173 11.10 7.11 11.78
N VAL A 174 11.18 5.85 12.22
CA VAL A 174 10.10 4.88 12.01
C VAL A 174 8.82 5.36 12.69
N ALA A 175 8.90 5.80 13.94
CA ALA A 175 7.73 6.26 14.68
C ALA A 175 7.05 7.47 14.01
N LYS A 176 7.83 8.46 13.58
CA LYS A 176 7.31 9.62 12.87
C LYS A 176 6.69 9.22 11.53
N ALA A 177 7.33 8.33 10.77
CA ALA A 177 6.78 7.87 9.49
C ALA A 177 5.42 7.19 9.66
N VAL A 178 5.22 6.41 10.72
CA VAL A 178 3.90 5.81 11.03
C VAL A 178 2.87 6.88 11.37
N ALA A 179 3.20 7.83 12.24
CA ALA A 179 2.30 8.90 12.63
C ALA A 179 1.87 9.77 11.44
N ASP A 180 2.84 10.22 10.63
CA ASP A 180 2.57 11.00 9.42
C ASP A 180 1.74 10.17 8.40
N SER A 181 1.96 8.85 8.31
CA SER A 181 1.16 7.98 7.44
C SER A 181 -0.31 7.89 7.87
N VAL A 182 -0.60 8.03 9.16
CA VAL A 182 -1.99 8.12 9.66
C VAL A 182 -2.56 9.51 9.40
N GLU A 183 -1.77 10.56 9.63
CA GLU A 183 -2.18 11.95 9.37
C GLU A 183 -2.59 12.14 7.90
N GLU A 184 -1.80 11.61 6.98
CA GLU A 184 -2.02 11.67 5.53
C GLU A 184 -3.04 10.66 4.99
N GLY A 185 -3.58 9.79 5.86
CA GLY A 185 -4.59 8.80 5.47
C GLY A 185 -4.05 7.61 4.67
N ILE A 186 -2.72 7.41 4.61
CA ILE A 186 -2.12 6.17 4.08
C ILE A 186 -2.56 4.98 4.93
N ILE A 187 -2.53 5.15 6.26
CA ILE A 187 -3.12 4.22 7.23
C ILE A 187 -4.47 4.80 7.66
N PRO A 188 -5.59 4.05 7.52
CA PRO A 188 -6.90 4.51 7.94
C PRO A 188 -6.95 4.79 9.45
N LYS A 189 -7.51 5.95 9.84
CA LYS A 189 -7.59 6.39 11.25
C LYS A 189 -8.43 5.44 12.11
N ASP A 190 -9.43 4.79 11.55
CA ASP A 190 -10.28 3.78 12.21
C ASP A 190 -9.53 2.47 12.51
N LYS A 191 -8.36 2.24 11.89
CA LYS A 191 -7.57 1.01 12.07
C LYS A 191 -6.39 1.13 13.03
N VAL A 192 -6.13 2.34 13.55
CA VAL A 192 -4.92 2.61 14.35
C VAL A 192 -4.86 1.82 15.66
N ASP A 193 -6.01 1.46 16.22
CA ASP A 193 -6.11 0.65 17.43
C ASP A 193 -6.33 -0.85 17.17
N GLU A 194 -6.69 -1.23 15.95
CA GLU A 194 -6.91 -2.63 15.54
C GLU A 194 -5.65 -3.26 14.95
N TRP A 195 -4.78 -2.45 14.35
CA TRP A 195 -3.58 -2.91 13.67
C TRP A 195 -2.31 -2.78 14.51
N VAL A 196 -1.29 -3.52 14.11
CA VAL A 196 0.09 -3.40 14.57
C VAL A 196 1.05 -3.50 13.39
N ILE A 197 2.27 -2.99 13.59
CA ILE A 197 3.34 -3.04 12.61
C ILE A 197 4.54 -3.77 13.21
N VAL A 198 5.13 -4.69 12.45
CA VAL A 198 6.47 -5.24 12.72
C VAL A 198 7.39 -4.69 11.65
N CYS A 199 8.32 -3.82 12.03
CA CYS A 199 9.20 -3.07 11.14
C CYS A 199 10.66 -3.47 11.40
N SER A 200 11.28 -4.08 10.41
CA SER A 200 12.67 -4.48 10.46
C SER A 200 13.56 -3.48 9.74
N VAL A 201 14.59 -2.98 10.42
CA VAL A 201 15.46 -1.90 9.93
C VAL A 201 16.90 -2.38 9.76
N PHE A 202 17.48 -2.07 8.61
CA PHE A 202 18.91 -2.21 8.36
C PHE A 202 19.62 -0.88 8.63
N ILE A 203 20.72 -0.93 9.38
CA ILE A 203 21.67 0.16 9.52
C ILE A 203 23.07 -0.45 9.44
N HIS A 204 23.92 0.11 8.58
CA HIS A 204 25.29 -0.38 8.47
C HIS A 204 26.08 -0.06 9.76
N PRO A 205 26.94 -0.98 10.26
CA PRO A 205 27.75 -0.72 11.47
C PRO A 205 28.67 0.50 11.35
N GLN A 206 29.05 0.88 10.13
CA GLN A 206 29.89 2.07 9.89
C GLN A 206 29.07 3.36 9.69
N ALA A 207 27.73 3.31 9.74
CA ALA A 207 26.90 4.51 9.68
C ALA A 207 27.21 5.43 10.86
N ASN A 208 27.42 6.71 10.60
CA ASN A 208 27.81 7.68 11.63
C ASN A 208 27.03 9.00 11.55
N ASP A 209 26.41 9.31 10.42
CA ASP A 209 25.57 10.49 10.26
C ASP A 209 24.12 10.21 10.71
N TYR A 210 23.79 10.66 11.92
CA TYR A 210 22.47 10.42 12.54
C TYR A 210 21.35 11.14 11.80
N HIS A 211 21.62 12.28 11.16
CA HIS A 211 20.62 13.00 10.38
C HIS A 211 20.22 12.18 9.16
N ARG A 212 21.21 11.66 8.42
CA ARG A 212 20.96 10.82 7.25
C ARG A 212 20.32 9.48 7.64
N ILE A 213 20.73 8.87 8.77
CA ILE A 213 20.04 7.67 9.30
C ILE A 213 18.56 7.97 9.53
N PHE A 214 18.24 9.09 10.19
CA PHE A 214 16.85 9.49 10.43
C PHE A 214 16.09 9.68 9.12
N GLN A 215 16.61 10.52 8.21
CA GLN A 215 15.93 10.87 6.97
C GLN A 215 15.68 9.63 6.08
N ASN A 216 16.67 8.76 5.94
CA ASN A 216 16.57 7.57 5.11
C ASN A 216 15.59 6.55 5.72
N ASN A 217 15.65 6.31 7.02
CA ASN A 217 14.71 5.37 7.68
C ASN A 217 13.28 5.90 7.67
N TYR A 218 13.08 7.21 7.85
CA TYR A 218 11.76 7.84 7.75
C TYR A 218 11.17 7.66 6.35
N SER A 219 11.96 8.00 5.33
CA SER A 219 11.55 7.92 3.93
C SER A 219 11.29 6.48 3.49
N ALA A 220 12.17 5.54 3.86
CA ALA A 220 12.01 4.12 3.58
C ALA A 220 10.76 3.56 4.27
N THR A 221 10.54 3.86 5.54
CA THR A 221 9.35 3.39 6.28
C THR A 221 8.07 3.89 5.64
N LYS A 222 7.99 5.19 5.34
CA LYS A 222 6.80 5.80 4.73
C LYS A 222 6.53 5.22 3.34
N LEU A 223 7.58 5.00 2.53
CA LEU A 223 7.44 4.36 1.22
C LEU A 223 7.00 2.90 1.34
N ALA A 224 7.59 2.14 2.28
CA ALA A 224 7.23 0.74 2.53
C ALA A 224 5.76 0.61 2.97
N LEU A 225 5.29 1.48 3.88
CA LEU A 225 3.88 1.55 4.28
C LEU A 225 2.97 1.88 3.10
N THR A 226 3.32 2.91 2.32
CA THR A 226 2.56 3.28 1.12
C THR A 226 2.44 2.11 0.15
N ARG A 227 3.54 1.38 -0.07
CA ARG A 227 3.57 0.20 -0.95
C ARG A 227 2.73 -0.95 -0.38
N ALA A 228 2.84 -1.23 0.92
CA ALA A 228 2.04 -2.25 1.59
C ALA A 228 0.54 -1.99 1.43
N MET A 229 0.11 -0.75 1.72
CA MET A 229 -1.29 -0.32 1.62
C MET A 229 -1.81 -0.37 0.18
N LYS A 230 -0.95 -0.06 -0.81
CA LYS A 230 -1.28 -0.14 -2.24
C LYS A 230 -1.07 -1.53 -2.85
N LYS A 231 -0.63 -2.53 -2.07
CA LYS A 231 -0.24 -3.88 -2.56
C LYS A 231 0.72 -3.79 -3.75
N TYR A 232 1.71 -2.92 -3.64
CA TYR A 232 2.70 -2.65 -4.67
C TYR A 232 4.03 -3.38 -4.34
N PRO A 233 4.74 -3.94 -5.34
CA PRO A 233 4.42 -3.92 -6.77
C PRO A 233 3.28 -4.88 -7.14
N SER A 234 2.59 -4.59 -8.26
CA SER A 234 1.65 -5.53 -8.84
C SER A 234 2.38 -6.73 -9.45
N LEU A 235 1.65 -7.84 -9.66
CA LEU A 235 2.17 -9.02 -10.36
C LEU A 235 2.75 -8.65 -11.74
N GLU A 236 2.03 -7.84 -12.51
CA GLU A 236 2.44 -7.39 -13.84
C GLU A 236 3.75 -6.60 -13.79
N LYS A 237 3.86 -5.65 -12.85
CA LYS A 237 5.09 -4.89 -12.67
C LYS A 237 6.24 -5.80 -12.30
N MET A 238 6.05 -6.70 -11.34
CA MET A 238 7.09 -7.64 -10.90
C MET A 238 7.57 -8.50 -12.08
N LEU A 239 6.65 -9.09 -12.86
CA LEU A 239 7.00 -9.90 -14.02
C LEU A 239 7.73 -9.11 -15.11
N TYR A 240 7.38 -7.84 -15.29
CA TYR A 240 8.05 -6.95 -16.23
C TYR A 240 9.46 -6.57 -15.76
N ASP A 241 9.64 -6.26 -14.47
CA ASP A 241 10.90 -5.74 -13.94
C ASP A 241 11.91 -6.83 -13.54
N LYS A 242 11.47 -8.05 -13.19
CA LYS A 242 12.36 -9.09 -12.66
C LYS A 242 13.58 -9.40 -13.54
N ASP A 243 13.42 -9.35 -14.86
CA ASP A 243 14.49 -9.63 -15.85
C ASP A 243 15.26 -8.37 -16.27
N ARG A 244 14.84 -7.19 -15.79
CA ARG A 244 15.41 -5.88 -16.11
C ARG A 244 16.16 -5.27 -14.92
N ALA A 245 15.74 -5.60 -13.71
CA ALA A 245 16.33 -5.11 -12.48
C ALA A 245 17.77 -5.62 -12.27
N LYS A 246 18.57 -4.84 -11.55
CA LYS A 246 19.90 -5.22 -11.09
C LYS A 246 19.89 -5.20 -9.56
N HIS A 247 20.31 -6.29 -8.94
CA HIS A 247 20.50 -6.31 -7.49
C HIS A 247 21.83 -5.61 -7.14
N PRO A 248 21.86 -4.64 -6.21
CA PRO A 248 23.05 -3.82 -5.96
C PRO A 248 24.33 -4.62 -5.65
N ILE A 249 24.21 -5.70 -4.88
CA ILE A 249 25.36 -6.53 -4.46
C ILE A 249 25.80 -7.52 -5.56
N MET A 250 24.90 -7.89 -6.47
CA MET A 250 25.21 -8.97 -7.43
C MET A 250 26.28 -8.56 -8.44
N GLY A 251 26.57 -7.27 -8.62
CA GLY A 251 27.63 -6.78 -9.52
C GLY A 251 27.33 -6.95 -11.01
N PHE A 252 26.62 -8.01 -11.40
CA PHE A 252 26.18 -8.32 -12.76
C PHE A 252 24.64 -8.35 -12.87
N LYS A 253 24.14 -8.31 -14.11
CA LYS A 253 22.72 -8.52 -14.39
C LYS A 253 22.47 -10.01 -14.48
N VAL A 254 21.56 -10.53 -13.66
CA VAL A 254 21.22 -11.96 -13.68
C VAL A 254 20.66 -12.30 -15.07
N PRO A 255 21.25 -13.27 -15.80
CA PRO A 255 20.73 -13.67 -17.11
C PRO A 255 19.35 -14.30 -16.94
N ARG A 256 18.52 -14.25 -18.00
CA ARG A 256 17.24 -14.94 -17.98
C ARG A 256 17.47 -16.44 -17.80
N LEU A 257 17.05 -16.98 -16.67
CA LEU A 257 17.07 -18.41 -16.36
C LEU A 257 15.95 -19.11 -17.16
N TRP A 258 16.08 -19.20 -18.49
CA TRP A 258 15.09 -19.82 -19.39
C TRP A 258 15.52 -21.19 -19.93
N ARG A 259 16.83 -21.47 -19.98
CA ARG A 259 17.37 -22.76 -20.42
C ARG A 259 18.12 -23.43 -19.26
N PRO A 260 17.70 -24.62 -18.78
CA PRO A 260 18.38 -25.36 -17.71
C PRO A 260 19.89 -25.44 -17.99
N PRO A 261 20.73 -25.25 -16.96
CA PRO A 261 20.96 -26.31 -15.96
C PRO A 261 20.62 -25.93 -14.51
N TYR A 262 19.88 -24.84 -14.29
CA TYR A 262 19.59 -24.31 -12.93
C TYR A 262 18.49 -25.07 -12.17
N LEU A 263 17.81 -26.02 -12.82
CA LEU A 263 16.94 -27.02 -12.20
C LEU A 263 17.57 -28.38 -12.50
N GLN A 264 18.47 -28.83 -11.63
CA GLN A 264 18.97 -30.21 -11.60
C GLN A 264 18.44 -30.91 -10.37
#